data_AF-A0A830FB33-F1
#
_entry.id   AF-A0A830FB33-F1
#
_cell.length_a   1.000
_cell.length_b   1.000
_cell.length_c   1.000
_cell.angle_alpha   90.00
_cell.angle_beta   90.00
_cell.angle_gamma   90.00
#
_symmetry.space_group_name_H-M   'P 1'
#
loop_
_entity.id
_entity.type
_entity.pdbx_description
1 polymer ?
#
loop_
_entity_poly.entity_id
_entity_poly.type
_entity_poly.pdbx_seq_one_letter_code
_entity_poly.pdbx_strand_id
1 'polypeptide(L)'
;MSDDLYETAEDLANDLVRDDITVLSRPDVNHRLKTRLDVSKVDHDVVTEGFESAEWEYSRHLYFHPQGLHSELLDIADGFRSDGRLLVAHDEVCDELARESEEEEPVRDHVSGWHQGEFDELVRESLDEAGWRHETVERRGHELRVYIRPLYDVFEENYPTGKSPLDTNEIFSHYLSSSMSDALERQ
;
A
#
# COMPACT_ATOMS: atom_id res chain seq x y z
N MET A 1 -0.64 -18.44 30.82
CA MET A 1 -1.57 -18.62 29.68
C MET A 1 -1.90 -17.28 29.05
N SER A 2 -2.57 -16.35 29.76
CA SER A 2 -2.80 -15.00 29.23
C SER A 2 -1.50 -14.20 29.11
N ASP A 3 -0.70 -14.19 30.18
CA ASP A 3 0.61 -13.50 30.20
C ASP A 3 1.56 -14.06 29.13
N ASP A 4 1.66 -15.40 29.01
CA ASP A 4 2.47 -16.04 27.97
C ASP A 4 2.01 -15.67 26.54
N LEU A 5 0.70 -15.51 26.30
CA LEU A 5 0.15 -15.13 25.00
C LEU A 5 0.43 -13.65 24.69
N TYR A 6 0.28 -12.78 25.69
CA TYR A 6 0.59 -11.36 25.58
C TYR A 6 2.07 -11.15 25.23
N GLU A 7 2.98 -11.74 26.03
CA GLU A 7 4.43 -11.63 25.81
C GLU A 7 4.81 -12.19 24.43
N THR A 8 4.23 -13.33 24.02
CA THR A 8 4.51 -13.91 22.70
C THR A 8 3.95 -13.06 21.54
N ALA A 9 2.83 -12.36 21.74
CA ALA A 9 2.26 -11.44 20.76
C ALA A 9 3.12 -10.19 20.59
N GLU A 10 3.59 -9.61 21.70
CA GLU A 10 4.55 -8.50 21.70
C GLU A 10 5.88 -8.92 21.05
N ASP A 11 6.41 -10.10 21.39
CA ASP A 11 7.62 -10.65 20.76
C ASP A 11 7.44 -10.85 19.26
N LEU A 12 6.29 -11.37 18.82
CA LEU A 12 5.98 -11.51 17.40
C LEU A 12 5.94 -10.15 16.70
N ALA A 13 5.24 -9.16 17.27
CA ALA A 13 5.16 -7.81 16.70
C ALA A 13 6.55 -7.17 16.54
N ASN A 14 7.44 -7.36 17.53
CA ASN A 14 8.82 -6.90 17.46
C ASN A 14 9.65 -7.66 16.41
N ASP A 15 9.48 -8.97 16.29
CA ASP A 15 10.16 -9.77 15.26
C ASP A 15 9.76 -9.31 13.85
N LEU A 16 8.47 -9.03 13.62
CA LEU A 16 7.97 -8.55 12.33
C LEU A 16 8.63 -7.25 11.89
N VAL A 17 8.78 -6.29 12.81
CA VAL A 17 9.50 -5.02 12.54
C VAL A 17 10.97 -5.29 12.18
N ARG A 18 11.60 -6.31 12.77
CA ARG A 18 13.00 -6.66 12.48
C ARG A 18 13.17 -7.40 11.15
N ASP A 19 12.12 -8.05 10.70
CA ASP A 19 12.02 -8.73 9.41
C ASP A 19 11.46 -7.81 8.31
N ASP A 20 11.36 -6.50 8.59
CA ASP A 20 10.83 -5.44 7.71
C ASP A 20 9.35 -5.63 7.29
N ILE A 21 8.59 -6.51 7.96
CA ILE A 21 7.17 -6.73 7.69
C ILE A 21 6.33 -5.69 8.46
N THR A 22 5.57 -4.87 7.72
CA THR A 22 4.79 -3.77 8.32
C THR A 22 3.29 -4.03 8.40
N VAL A 23 2.77 -5.07 7.75
CA VAL A 23 1.36 -5.44 7.75
C VAL A 23 1.18 -6.95 7.69
N LEU A 24 0.21 -7.47 8.44
CA LEU A 24 -0.17 -8.89 8.42
C LEU A 24 -1.67 -9.07 8.65
N SER A 25 -2.21 -10.13 8.08
CA SER A 25 -3.59 -10.49 8.32
C SER A 25 -3.77 -11.11 9.71
N ARG A 26 -4.96 -10.96 10.29
CA ARG A 26 -5.31 -11.67 11.53
C ARG A 26 -5.20 -13.20 11.39
N PRO A 27 -5.63 -13.83 10.28
CA PRO A 27 -5.33 -15.24 10.02
C PRO A 27 -3.85 -15.60 10.16
N ASP A 28 -2.95 -14.81 9.59
CA ASP A 28 -1.51 -15.05 9.60
C ASP A 28 -0.92 -14.88 11.01
N VAL A 29 -1.29 -13.79 11.70
CA VAL A 29 -0.90 -13.57 13.11
C VAL A 29 -1.34 -14.75 13.96
N ASN A 30 -2.59 -15.20 13.81
CA ASN A 30 -3.09 -16.36 14.55
C ASN A 30 -2.32 -17.64 14.19
N HIS A 31 -1.94 -17.84 12.94
CA HIS A 31 -1.17 -19.00 12.51
C HIS A 31 0.21 -18.99 13.18
N ARG A 32 0.95 -17.88 13.08
CA ARG A 32 2.29 -17.71 13.67
C ARG A 32 2.27 -17.89 15.20
N LEU A 33 1.29 -17.29 15.89
CA LEU A 33 1.17 -17.42 17.35
C LEU A 33 0.83 -18.84 17.81
N LYS A 34 -0.08 -19.53 17.13
CA LYS A 34 -0.41 -20.93 17.44
C LYS A 34 0.80 -21.84 17.28
N THR A 35 1.62 -21.60 16.26
CA THR A 35 2.86 -22.35 16.02
C THR A 35 3.90 -22.08 17.12
N ARG A 36 4.03 -20.84 17.60
CA ARG A 36 4.95 -20.48 18.70
C ARG A 36 4.54 -21.07 20.05
N LEU A 37 3.24 -21.09 20.36
CA LEU A 37 2.70 -21.49 21.66
C LEU A 37 2.21 -22.94 21.76
N ASP A 38 2.11 -23.66 20.63
CA ASP A 38 1.48 -24.98 20.53
C ASP A 38 0.05 -25.01 21.10
N VAL A 39 -0.80 -24.06 20.66
CA VAL A 39 -2.20 -23.90 21.12
C VAL A 39 -3.20 -23.95 19.97
N SER A 40 -4.43 -24.39 20.27
CA SER A 40 -5.51 -24.47 19.26
C SER A 40 -6.27 -23.15 19.06
N LYS A 41 -6.25 -22.27 20.07
CA LYS A 41 -6.98 -20.99 20.10
C LYS A 41 -6.12 -19.93 20.76
N VAL A 42 -6.24 -18.71 20.24
CA VAL A 42 -5.64 -17.50 20.79
C VAL A 42 -6.77 -16.52 21.14
N ASP A 43 -6.62 -15.84 22.26
CA ASP A 43 -7.54 -14.77 22.65
C ASP A 43 -7.19 -13.50 21.87
N HIS A 44 -8.16 -12.94 21.16
CA HIS A 44 -7.90 -11.81 20.28
C HIS A 44 -7.60 -10.54 21.05
N ASP A 45 -8.26 -10.31 22.18
CA ASP A 45 -8.10 -9.07 22.93
C ASP A 45 -6.68 -9.01 23.50
N VAL A 46 -6.18 -10.14 24.02
CA VAL A 46 -4.79 -10.29 24.50
C VAL A 46 -3.76 -10.11 23.38
N VAL A 47 -4.02 -10.66 22.19
CA VAL A 47 -3.12 -10.50 21.03
C VAL A 47 -3.08 -9.05 20.59
N THR A 48 -4.24 -8.38 20.51
CA THR A 48 -4.30 -6.96 20.15
C THR A 48 -3.57 -6.10 21.16
N GLU A 49 -3.75 -6.33 22.47
CA GLU A 49 -3.00 -5.62 23.51
C GLU A 49 -1.48 -5.80 23.39
N GLY A 50 -1.01 -7.00 23.03
CA GLY A 50 0.42 -7.28 22.83
C GLY A 50 0.99 -6.65 21.55
N PHE A 51 0.19 -6.50 20.49
CA PHE A 51 0.58 -5.75 19.30
C PHE A 51 0.59 -4.24 19.57
N GLU A 52 -0.41 -3.73 20.28
CA GLU A 52 -0.51 -2.32 20.66
C GLU A 52 0.66 -1.87 21.55
N SER A 53 1.17 -2.74 22.44
CA SER A 53 2.37 -2.43 23.24
C SER A 53 3.64 -2.28 22.41
N ALA A 54 3.68 -2.91 21.23
CA ALA A 54 4.74 -2.79 20.24
C ALA A 54 4.44 -1.72 19.16
N GLU A 55 3.50 -0.81 19.42
CA GLU A 55 3.11 0.30 18.52
C GLU A 55 2.41 -0.14 17.22
N TRP A 56 1.85 -1.36 17.17
CA TRP A 56 1.01 -1.79 16.06
C TRP A 56 -0.46 -1.43 16.29
N GLU A 57 -1.18 -1.21 15.19
CA GLU A 57 -2.62 -0.97 15.18
C GLU A 57 -3.36 -2.15 14.56
N TYR A 58 -4.62 -2.32 14.97
CA TYR A 58 -5.53 -3.33 14.41
C TYR A 58 -6.75 -2.67 13.78
N SER A 59 -6.96 -2.91 12.49
CA SER A 59 -8.14 -2.43 11.79
C SER A 59 -8.68 -3.51 10.84
N ARG A 60 -9.96 -3.85 10.99
CA ARG A 60 -10.71 -4.71 10.04
C ARG A 60 -9.99 -6.02 9.65
N HIS A 61 -9.40 -6.71 10.64
CA HIS A 61 -8.64 -7.96 10.48
C HIS A 61 -7.23 -7.82 9.88
N LEU A 62 -6.67 -6.61 9.84
CA LEU A 62 -5.26 -6.37 9.60
C LEU A 62 -4.60 -5.84 10.87
N TYR A 63 -3.38 -6.32 11.13
CA TYR A 63 -2.43 -5.69 12.02
C TYR A 63 -1.42 -4.92 11.15
N PHE A 64 -1.12 -3.68 11.49
CA PHE A 64 -0.11 -2.89 10.76
C PHE A 64 0.67 -1.98 11.71
N HIS A 65 1.93 -1.73 11.39
CA HIS A 65 2.79 -0.80 12.12
C HIS A 65 2.76 0.57 11.43
N PRO A 66 2.07 1.61 11.96
CA PRO A 66 1.74 2.81 11.20
C PRO A 66 2.95 3.54 10.61
N GLN A 67 4.02 3.73 11.39
CA GLN A 67 5.22 4.44 10.92
C GLN A 67 6.03 3.61 9.92
N GLY A 68 6.05 2.29 10.10
CA GLY A 68 6.75 1.36 9.21
C GLY A 68 6.05 1.29 7.87
N LEU A 69 4.73 1.06 7.90
CA LEU A 69 3.87 1.01 6.73
C LEU A 69 3.93 2.32 5.94
N HIS A 70 3.88 3.48 6.63
CA HIS A 70 4.03 4.77 5.97
C HIS A 70 5.36 4.88 5.21
N SER A 71 6.48 4.49 5.84
CA SER A 71 7.81 4.54 5.20
C SER A 71 7.89 3.60 4.00
N GLU A 72 7.40 2.37 4.15
CA GLU A 72 7.37 1.36 3.07
C GLU A 72 6.49 1.82 1.89
N LEU A 73 5.35 2.44 2.17
CA LEU A 73 4.47 2.99 1.15
C LEU A 73 5.12 4.13 0.34
N LEU A 74 5.93 4.97 0.98
CA LEU A 74 6.70 5.99 0.28
C LEU A 74 7.75 5.36 -0.64
N ASP A 75 8.40 4.28 -0.20
CA ASP A 75 9.38 3.54 -1.02
C ASP A 75 8.69 2.82 -2.20
N ILE A 76 7.54 2.19 -1.98
CA ILE A 76 6.71 1.60 -3.04
C ILE A 76 6.28 2.67 -4.05
N ALA A 77 5.83 3.82 -3.57
CA ALA A 77 5.41 4.94 -4.42
C ALA A 77 6.57 5.49 -5.27
N ASP A 78 7.78 5.58 -4.71
CA ASP A 78 8.99 5.97 -5.44
C ASP A 78 9.43 4.89 -6.44
N GLY A 79 9.28 3.61 -6.10
CA GLY A 79 9.48 2.49 -7.02
C GLY A 79 8.61 2.61 -8.27
N PHE A 80 7.31 2.81 -8.10
CA PHE A 80 6.40 3.04 -9.23
C PHE A 80 6.77 4.29 -10.03
N ARG A 81 7.18 5.37 -9.36
CA ARG A 81 7.62 6.61 -10.01
C ARG A 81 8.85 6.37 -10.88
N SER A 82 9.85 5.67 -10.33
CA SER A 82 11.11 5.32 -10.98
C SER A 82 10.91 4.40 -12.19
N ASP A 83 9.90 3.54 -12.13
CA ASP A 83 9.45 2.70 -13.25
C ASP A 83 8.69 3.49 -14.34
N GLY A 84 8.45 4.79 -14.14
CA GLY A 84 7.73 5.64 -15.08
C GLY A 84 6.22 5.39 -15.09
N ARG A 85 5.67 4.76 -14.04
CA ARG A 85 4.23 4.51 -13.92
C ARG A 85 3.48 5.83 -13.76
N LEU A 86 2.33 5.94 -14.44
CA LEU A 86 1.40 7.08 -14.32
C LEU A 86 0.09 6.73 -13.63
N LEU A 87 -0.21 5.43 -13.54
CA LEU A 87 -1.40 4.88 -12.93
C LEU A 87 -1.06 3.54 -12.29
N VAL A 88 -1.50 3.38 -11.05
CA VAL A 88 -1.45 2.11 -10.30
C VAL A 88 -2.80 1.87 -9.65
N ALA A 89 -3.30 0.64 -9.72
CA ALA A 89 -4.51 0.27 -8.98
C ALA A 89 -4.19 0.14 -7.49
N HIS A 90 -5.17 0.44 -6.64
CA HIS A 90 -5.01 0.23 -5.20
C HIS A 90 -4.66 -1.21 -4.86
N ASP A 91 -5.24 -2.15 -5.60
CA ASP A 91 -4.92 -3.56 -5.45
C ASP A 91 -3.45 -3.88 -5.74
N GLU A 92 -2.80 -3.19 -6.68
CA GLU A 92 -1.36 -3.39 -6.93
C GLU A 92 -0.53 -2.94 -5.73
N VAL A 93 -0.88 -1.83 -5.08
CA VAL A 93 -0.19 -1.34 -3.88
C VAL A 93 -0.29 -2.37 -2.75
N CYS A 94 -1.48 -2.92 -2.53
CA CYS A 94 -1.66 -3.92 -1.49
C CYS A 94 -0.96 -5.26 -1.83
N ASP A 95 -0.84 -5.63 -3.12
CA ASP A 95 -0.06 -6.81 -3.53
C ASP A 95 1.44 -6.65 -3.24
N GLU A 96 1.98 -5.43 -3.39
CA GLU A 96 3.36 -5.14 -3.01
C GLU A 96 3.58 -5.35 -1.51
N LEU A 97 2.72 -4.75 -0.68
CA LEU A 97 2.77 -4.88 0.80
C LEU A 97 2.59 -6.34 1.28
N ALA A 98 1.74 -7.11 0.59
CA ALA A 98 1.48 -8.50 0.96
C ALA A 98 2.60 -9.46 0.50
N ARG A 99 3.54 -9.01 -0.33
CA ARG A 99 4.56 -9.88 -0.93
C ARG A 99 5.54 -10.47 0.08
N GLU A 100 5.72 -9.83 1.22
CA GLU A 100 6.66 -10.24 2.26
C GLU A 100 6.06 -11.24 3.27
N SER A 101 4.78 -11.60 3.10
CA SER A 101 4.19 -12.75 3.80
C SER A 101 4.88 -14.05 3.35
N GLU A 102 5.36 -14.86 4.30
CA GLU A 102 6.13 -16.11 4.09
C GLU A 102 5.40 -17.21 3.26
N GLU A 103 4.21 -16.95 2.74
CA GLU A 103 3.46 -17.93 1.95
C GLU A 103 4.01 -18.05 0.52
N GLU A 104 4.00 -19.27 -0.02
CA GLU A 104 4.53 -19.62 -1.36
C GLU A 104 3.83 -18.88 -2.52
N GLU A 105 2.68 -18.24 -2.25
CA GLU A 105 2.03 -17.28 -3.14
C GLU A 105 1.71 -16.01 -2.33
N PRO A 106 2.10 -14.81 -2.81
CA PRO A 106 1.76 -13.55 -2.16
C PRO A 106 0.26 -13.30 -2.35
N VAL A 107 -0.55 -13.88 -1.46
CA VAL A 107 -2.00 -13.77 -1.52
C VAL A 107 -2.43 -12.86 -0.39
N ARG A 108 -2.90 -11.67 -0.75
CA ARG A 108 -3.77 -10.90 0.13
C ARG A 108 -4.92 -11.79 0.54
N ASP A 109 -4.94 -12.16 1.82
CA ASP A 109 -6.10 -12.81 2.40
C ASP A 109 -7.37 -12.02 2.06
N HIS A 110 -8.50 -12.72 1.88
CA HIS A 110 -9.80 -12.11 1.61
C HIS A 110 -10.40 -11.38 2.83
N VAL A 111 -9.60 -10.57 3.52
CA VAL A 111 -9.98 -9.74 4.64
C VAL A 111 -10.29 -8.32 4.19
N SER A 112 -11.31 -7.71 4.77
CA SER A 112 -11.80 -6.40 4.36
C SER A 112 -10.84 -5.24 4.67
N GLY A 113 -9.89 -5.44 5.60
CA GLY A 113 -8.97 -4.39 6.02
C GLY A 113 -8.09 -3.86 4.90
N TRP A 114 -7.79 -4.69 3.90
CA TRP A 114 -7.06 -4.26 2.71
C TRP A 114 -7.76 -3.13 1.96
N HIS A 115 -9.09 -3.01 2.10
CA HIS A 115 -9.88 -2.04 1.36
C HIS A 115 -10.65 -1.03 2.21
N GLN A 116 -10.62 -1.16 3.54
CA GLN A 116 -11.44 -0.39 4.45
C GLN A 116 -10.78 -0.22 5.82
N GLY A 117 -11.00 0.93 6.46
CA GLY A 117 -10.51 1.23 7.80
C GLY A 117 -9.22 2.06 7.78
N GLU A 118 -8.54 2.10 8.92
CA GLU A 118 -7.38 2.96 9.14
C GLU A 118 -6.18 2.57 8.27
N PHE A 119 -6.01 1.27 7.99
CA PHE A 119 -5.03 0.79 7.01
C PHE A 119 -5.24 1.43 5.62
N ASP A 120 -6.47 1.36 5.09
CA ASP A 120 -6.80 1.92 3.78
C ASP A 120 -6.67 3.45 3.74
N GLU A 121 -7.00 4.11 4.85
CA GLU A 121 -6.76 5.55 5.02
C GLU A 121 -5.27 5.88 4.95
N LEU A 122 -4.43 5.17 5.70
CA LEU A 122 -2.98 5.38 5.71
C LEU A 122 -2.33 5.10 4.35
N VAL A 123 -2.78 4.06 3.63
CA VAL A 123 -2.33 3.81 2.25
C VAL A 123 -2.65 5.01 1.35
N ARG A 124 -3.87 5.54 1.42
CA ARG A 124 -4.26 6.70 0.60
C ARG A 124 -3.48 7.95 0.95
N GLU A 125 -3.31 8.24 2.24
CA GLU A 125 -2.59 9.41 2.72
C GLU A 125 -1.11 9.37 2.33
N SER A 126 -0.44 8.22 2.50
CA SER A 126 0.98 8.07 2.15
C SER A 126 1.21 8.21 0.65
N LEU A 127 0.32 7.67 -0.18
CA LEU A 127 0.42 7.82 -1.63
C LEU A 127 0.14 9.27 -2.08
N ASP A 128 -0.82 9.96 -1.44
CA ASP A 128 -1.08 11.39 -1.71
C ASP A 128 0.12 12.25 -1.34
N GLU A 129 0.76 11.99 -0.19
CA GLU A 129 2.01 12.63 0.21
C GLU A 129 3.15 12.41 -0.80
N ALA A 130 3.24 11.20 -1.37
CA ALA A 130 4.18 10.88 -2.44
C ALA A 130 3.81 11.51 -3.80
N GLY A 131 2.74 12.28 -3.88
CA GLY A 131 2.29 12.99 -5.09
C GLY A 131 1.38 12.19 -6.01
N TRP A 132 0.82 11.06 -5.53
CA TRP A 132 -0.14 10.26 -6.27
C TRP A 132 -1.57 10.62 -5.90
N ARG A 133 -2.34 11.12 -6.86
CA ARG A 133 -3.74 11.50 -6.64
C ARG A 133 -4.64 10.29 -6.61
N HIS A 134 -5.40 10.13 -5.53
CA HIS A 134 -6.40 9.07 -5.42
C HIS A 134 -7.67 9.41 -6.22
N GLU A 135 -8.09 8.49 -7.08
CA GLU A 135 -9.35 8.56 -7.82
C GLU A 135 -10.13 7.23 -7.74
N THR A 136 -11.46 7.33 -7.78
CA THR A 136 -12.34 6.17 -7.93
C THR A 136 -12.95 6.19 -9.33
N VAL A 137 -12.73 5.13 -10.09
CA VAL A 137 -13.24 4.96 -11.45
C VAL A 137 -14.30 3.85 -11.45
N GLU A 138 -15.52 4.16 -11.89
CA GLU A 138 -16.56 3.13 -12.07
C GLU A 138 -16.49 2.54 -13.48
N ARG A 139 -16.37 1.21 -13.58
CA ARG A 139 -16.43 0.49 -14.85
C ARG A 139 -17.32 -0.74 -14.73
N ARG A 140 -18.38 -0.80 -15.55
CA ARG A 140 -19.33 -1.92 -15.59
C ARG A 140 -19.97 -2.23 -14.21
N GLY A 141 -20.22 -1.20 -13.40
CA GLY A 141 -20.78 -1.34 -12.05
C GLY A 141 -19.78 -1.79 -10.98
N HIS A 142 -18.49 -1.83 -11.31
CA HIS A 142 -17.42 -2.08 -10.35
C HIS A 142 -16.63 -0.79 -10.13
N GLU A 143 -16.48 -0.40 -8.87
CA GLU A 143 -15.59 0.69 -8.47
C GLU A 143 -14.15 0.18 -8.41
N LEU A 144 -13.26 0.85 -9.15
CA LEU A 144 -11.83 0.62 -9.13
C LEU A 144 -11.17 1.86 -8.52
N ARG A 145 -10.44 1.66 -7.42
CA ARG A 145 -9.62 2.71 -6.83
C ARG A 145 -8.24 2.72 -7.49
N VAL A 146 -7.80 3.89 -7.91
CA VAL A 146 -6.53 4.09 -8.61
C VAL A 146 -5.79 5.28 -8.02
N TYR A 147 -4.47 5.22 -8.12
CA TYR A 147 -3.57 6.32 -7.81
C TYR A 147 -2.95 6.81 -9.11
N ILE A 148 -3.14 8.09 -9.40
CA ILE A 148 -2.75 8.72 -10.66
C ILE A 148 -1.66 9.72 -10.37
N ARG A 149 -0.57 9.59 -11.10
CA ARG A 149 0.49 10.59 -11.13
C ARG A 149 0.19 11.60 -12.24
N PRO A 150 -0.07 12.88 -11.92
CA PRO A 150 -0.42 13.85 -12.94
C PRO A 150 0.70 14.03 -13.95
N LEU A 151 0.37 13.90 -15.24
CA LEU A 151 1.36 13.96 -16.31
C LEU A 151 2.10 15.31 -16.36
N TYR A 152 1.43 16.40 -15.96
CA TYR A 152 2.06 17.71 -15.84
C TYR A 152 3.24 17.67 -14.84
N ASP A 153 3.02 17.09 -13.66
CA ASP A 153 4.03 16.98 -12.59
C ASP A 153 5.22 16.13 -13.05
N VAL A 154 4.97 15.11 -13.89
CA VAL A 154 6.02 14.30 -14.52
C VAL A 154 6.88 15.14 -15.48
N PHE A 155 6.25 15.98 -16.30
CA PHE A 155 6.98 16.89 -17.19
C PHE A 155 7.76 17.96 -16.42
N GLU A 156 7.18 18.51 -15.36
CA GLU A 156 7.85 19.49 -14.50
C GLU A 156 9.09 18.90 -13.84
N GLU A 157 9.03 17.67 -13.31
CA GLU A 157 10.18 17.01 -12.71
C GLU A 157 11.28 16.70 -13.74
N ASN A 158 10.92 16.12 -14.88
CA ASN A 158 11.89 15.57 -15.82
C ASN A 158 12.40 16.61 -16.83
N TYR A 159 11.63 17.69 -17.02
CA TYR A 159 11.91 18.76 -17.97
C TYR A 159 11.64 20.15 -17.36
N PRO A 160 12.21 20.50 -16.19
CA PRO A 160 11.85 21.71 -15.43
C PRO A 160 12.09 23.01 -16.19
N THR A 161 13.06 23.03 -17.11
CA THR A 161 13.35 24.19 -17.97
C THR A 161 12.83 24.03 -19.39
N GLY A 162 12.25 22.87 -19.71
CA GLY A 162 12.07 22.35 -21.05
C GLY A 162 13.40 22.29 -21.84
N LYS A 163 13.47 21.49 -22.91
CA LYS A 163 14.57 21.68 -23.86
C LYS A 163 14.22 22.89 -24.69
N SER A 164 14.99 23.98 -24.55
CA SER A 164 14.92 25.12 -25.47
C SER A 164 14.80 24.58 -26.90
N PRO A 165 13.74 24.94 -27.65
CA PRO A 165 12.95 26.16 -27.51
C PRO A 165 11.65 26.08 -26.69
N LEU A 166 11.26 24.92 -26.14
CA LEU A 166 9.92 24.75 -25.53
C LEU A 166 9.98 24.75 -24.00
N ASP A 167 9.00 25.37 -23.34
CA ASP A 167 8.76 25.27 -21.90
C ASP A 167 7.87 24.04 -21.52
N THR A 168 7.70 23.79 -20.22
CA THR A 168 6.89 22.66 -19.71
C THR A 168 5.45 22.67 -20.23
N ASN A 169 4.82 23.85 -20.31
CA ASN A 169 3.45 23.99 -20.80
C ASN A 169 3.35 23.68 -22.30
N GLU A 170 4.34 24.12 -23.07
CA GLU A 170 4.42 23.87 -24.50
C GLU A 170 4.65 22.38 -24.78
N ILE A 171 5.52 21.72 -24.02
CA ILE A 171 5.75 20.26 -24.11
C ILE A 171 4.46 19.48 -23.77
N PHE A 172 3.79 19.84 -22.66
CA PHE A 172 2.54 19.19 -22.26
C PHE A 172 1.42 19.40 -23.29
N SER A 173 1.26 20.63 -23.78
CA SER A 173 0.26 20.97 -24.82
C SER A 173 0.53 20.24 -26.13
N HIS A 174 1.79 20.10 -26.53
CA HIS A 174 2.19 19.33 -27.69
C HIS A 174 1.87 17.84 -27.52
N TYR A 175 2.13 17.27 -26.34
CA TYR A 175 1.79 15.87 -26.03
C TYR A 175 0.29 15.61 -26.14
N LEU A 176 -0.54 16.45 -25.51
CA LEU A 176 -1.99 16.30 -25.55
C LEU A 176 -2.56 16.41 -26.96
N SER A 177 -2.12 17.42 -27.73
CA SER A 177 -2.59 17.61 -29.10
C SER A 177 -2.21 16.44 -30.01
N SER A 178 -0.97 15.98 -29.95
CA SER A 178 -0.49 14.83 -30.74
C SER A 178 -1.24 13.54 -30.36
N SER A 179 -1.40 13.28 -29.06
CA SER A 179 -2.09 12.09 -28.57
C SER A 179 -3.58 12.06 -28.96
N MET A 180 -4.26 13.22 -28.93
CA MET A 180 -5.64 13.33 -29.39
C MET A 180 -5.77 13.13 -30.91
N SER A 181 -4.87 13.71 -31.70
CA SER A 181 -4.87 13.51 -33.15
C SER A 181 -4.73 12.04 -33.51
N ASP A 182 -3.77 11.33 -32.91
CA ASP A 182 -3.57 9.89 -33.11
C ASP A 182 -4.80 9.05 -32.70
N ALA A 183 -5.47 9.42 -31.61
CA ALA A 183 -6.65 8.71 -31.13
C ALA A 183 -7.86 8.87 -32.06
N LEU A 184 -8.01 10.05 -32.68
CA LEU A 184 -9.09 10.35 -33.62
C LEU A 184 -8.86 9.71 -35.00
N GLU A 185 -7.61 9.56 -35.43
CA GLU A 185 -7.27 8.91 -36.70
C GLU A 185 -7.43 7.37 -36.68
N ARG A 186 -7.54 6.77 -35.49
CA ARG A 186 -7.71 5.32 -35.30
C ARG A 186 -9.17 4.89 -35.09
N GLN A 187 -10.13 5.80 -35.16
CA GLN A 187 -11.58 5.51 -35.18
C GLN A 187 -12.10 5.43 -36.62
#